data_AF-R4I2D6-F1
#
_entry.id   AF-R4I2D6-F1
#
_cell.length_a   1.000
_cell.length_b   1.000
_cell.length_c   1.000
_cell.angle_alpha   90.00
_cell.angle_beta   90.00
_cell.angle_gamma   90.00
#
_symmetry.space_group_name_H-M   'P 1'
#
loop_
_entity.id
_entity.type
_entity.pdbx_description
1 polymer ?
#
loop_
_entity_poly.entity_id
_entity_poly.type
_entity_poly.pdbx_seq_one_letter_code
_entity_poly.pdbx_strand_id
1 'polypeptide(L)' 'PAILYFLERGAQPTGTVYDILKKAEVFKELRPNETTFT' A
#
# COMPACT_ATOMS: atom_id res chain seq x y z
N PRO A 1 -8.05 6.24 4.19
CA PRO A 1 -8.98 5.19 3.70
C PRO A 1 -8.62 3.82 4.28
N ALA A 2 -9.58 2.90 4.42
CA ALA A 2 -9.31 1.57 5.00
C ALA A 2 -8.23 0.78 4.24
N ILE A 3 -8.18 0.90 2.91
CA ILE A 3 -7.19 0.24 2.06
C ILE A 3 -5.76 0.64 2.43
N LEU A 4 -5.48 1.95 2.59
CA LEU A 4 -4.15 2.43 3.00
C LEU A 4 -3.72 1.84 4.34
N TYR A 5 -4.62 1.82 5.34
CA TYR A 5 -4.33 1.25 6.65
C TYR A 5 -3.88 -0.21 6.57
N PHE A 6 -4.53 -1.03 5.74
CA PHE A 6 -4.11 -2.43 5.56
C PHE A 6 -2.78 -2.54 4.80
N LEU A 7 -2.57 -1.73 3.75
CA LEU A 7 -1.33 -1.72 2.97
C LEU A 7 -0.13 -1.27 3.82
N GLU A 8 -0.28 -0.22 4.63
CA GLU A 8 0.73 0.27 5.58
C GLU A 8 1.10 -0.80 6.63
N ARG A 9 0.17 -1.69 6.96
CA ARG A 9 0.37 -2.83 7.86
C ARG A 9 0.86 -4.11 7.16
N GLY A 10 1.20 -4.03 5.88
CA GLY A 10 1.81 -5.12 5.13
C GLY A 10 0.82 -6.07 4.44
N ALA A 11 -0.47 -5.73 4.35
CA ALA A 11 -1.41 -6.53 3.60
C ALA A 11 -0.97 -6.62 2.13
N GLN A 12 -0.83 -7.85 1.62
CA GLN A 12 -0.51 -8.08 0.22
C GLN A 12 -1.80 -8.29 -0.59
N PRO A 13 -2.09 -7.43 -1.57
CA PRO A 13 -3.23 -7.65 -2.45
C PRO A 13 -2.97 -8.85 -3.38
N THR A 14 -4.06 -9.53 -3.77
CA THR A 14 -4.03 -10.54 -4.84
C THR A 14 -4.00 -9.87 -6.22
N GLY A 15 -3.74 -10.64 -7.29
CA GLY A 15 -3.47 -10.11 -8.64
C GLY A 15 -4.45 -9.03 -9.12
N THR A 16 -5.75 -9.34 -9.20
CA THR A 16 -6.76 -8.36 -9.67
C THR A 16 -6.85 -7.13 -8.77
N VAL A 17 -6.75 -7.30 -7.46
CA VAL A 17 -6.79 -6.17 -6.51
C VAL A 17 -5.55 -5.30 -6.69
N TYR A 18 -4.38 -5.90 -6.87
CA TYR A 18 -3.13 -5.19 -7.15
C TYR A 18 -3.26 -4.35 -8.43
N ASP A 19 -3.78 -4.92 -9.51
CA ASP A 19 -3.96 -4.22 -10.79
C ASP A 19 -4.92 -3.02 -10.67
N ILE A 20 -5.99 -3.16 -9.89
CA ILE A 20 -6.93 -2.07 -9.59
C ILE A 20 -6.21 -0.95 -8.81
N LEU A 21 -5.51 -1.29 -7.73
CA LEU A 21 -4.81 -0.31 -6.88
C LEU A 21 -3.70 0.41 -7.66
N LYS A 22 -3.03 -0.30 -8.58
CA LYS A 22 -2.03 0.27 -9.47
C LYS A 22 -2.64 1.28 -10.46
N LYS A 23 -3.77 0.93 -11.09
CA LYS A 23 -4.48 1.84 -12.01
C LYS A 23 -5.07 3.06 -11.30
N ALA A 24 -5.52 2.90 -10.07
CA ALA A 24 -6.03 3.98 -9.23
C ALA A 24 -4.92 4.80 -8.56
N GLU A 25 -3.65 4.48 -8.82
CA GLU A 25 -2.46 5.17 -8.28
C GLU A 25 -2.37 5.22 -6.74
N VAL A 26 -3.06 4.31 -6.04
CA VAL A 26 -3.14 4.28 -4.56
C VAL A 26 -1.76 4.17 -3.90
N PHE A 27 -0.80 3.50 -4.55
CA PHE A 27 0.55 3.35 -4.02
C PHE A 27 1.32 4.67 -3.87
N LYS A 28 0.93 5.74 -4.58
CA LYS A 28 1.56 7.07 -4.44
C LYS A 28 1.20 7.75 -3.11
N GLU A 29 0.10 7.32 -2.48
CA GLU A 29 -0.33 7.82 -1.17
C GLU A 29 0.41 7.14 -0.01
N LEU A 30 1.12 6.02 -0.27
CA LEU A 30 1.91 5.35 0.74
C LEU A 30 3.18 6.15 1.02
N ARG A 31 3.37 6.51 2.29
CA ARG A 31 4.62 7.11 2.76
C ARG A 31 5.65 5.98 2.93
N PRO A 32 6.92 6.17 2.54
CA PRO A 32 7.98 5.26 2.95
C PRO A 32 7.94 5.19 4.48
N ASN A 33 7.87 3.99 5.05
CA ASN A 33 8.07 3.84 6.48
C ASN A 33 9.46 4.43 6.78
N GLU A 34 9.54 5.33 7.75
CA GLU A 34 10.82 5.76 8.32
C GLU A 34 11.43 4.53 8.99
N THR A 35 12.19 3.76 8.22
CA THR A 35 12.93 2.64 8.76
C THR A 35 14.13 3.21 9.49
N THR A 36 13.92 3.66 10.73
CA THR A 36 15.01 3.90 11.67
C THR A 36 15.62 2.54 11.99
N PHE A 37 16.62 2.14 11.22
CA PHE A 37 17.54 1.09 11.60
C PHE A 37 18.46 1.67 12.68
N THR A 38 18.09 1.51 13.95
CA THR A 38 19.01 1.66 15.11
C THR A 38 19.74 0.36 15.37
#